data_AF-A0A7L2G9H5-F1
#
_entry.id   AF-A0A7L2G9H5-F1
#
_cell.length_a   1.000
_cell.length_b   1.000
_cell.length_c   1.000
_cell.angle_alpha   90.00
_cell.angle_beta   90.00
_cell.angle_gamma   90.00
#
_symmetry.space_group_name_H-M   'P 1'
#
loop_
_entity.id
_entity.type
_entity.pdbx_description
1 polymer ?
#
loop_
_entity_poly.entity_id
_entity_poly.type
_entity_poly.pdbx_seq_one_letter_code
_entity_poly.pdbx_strand_id
1 'polypeptide(L)' 'ADYNQLGFNLRSNIFQGGPLESRSLMKDSYTPDIIQKAIRDPKNWHGRRTDELGKWHQKNILNLNLQKALGDKSG' A
#
# COMPACT_ATOMS: atom_id res chain seq x y z
N ALA A 1 47.35 -24.61 -13.90
CA ALA A 1 45.99 -24.05 -13.76
C ALA A 1 45.93 -22.81 -14.63
N ASP A 2 45.06 -22.82 -15.63
CA ASP A 2 45.06 -21.85 -16.73
C ASP A 2 44.61 -20.47 -16.20
N TYR A 3 45.44 -19.43 -16.38
CA TYR A 3 45.17 -18.05 -15.90
C TYR A 3 43.81 -17.51 -16.38
N ASN A 4 43.29 -18.06 -17.48
CA ASN A 4 41.97 -17.75 -18.02
C ASN A 4 40.81 -18.13 -17.06
N GLN A 5 40.95 -19.20 -16.27
CA GLN A 5 39.94 -19.60 -15.28
C GLN A 5 39.86 -18.62 -14.09
N LEU A 6 41.00 -18.05 -13.68
CA LEU A 6 41.05 -17.03 -12.63
C LEU A 6 40.34 -15.74 -13.07
N GLY A 7 40.53 -15.35 -14.34
CA GLY A 7 39.89 -14.17 -14.91
C GLY A 7 38.37 -14.29 -15.06
N PHE A 8 37.82 -15.51 -15.14
CA PHE A 8 36.36 -15.71 -15.21
C PHE A 8 35.69 -15.36 -13.88
N ASN A 9 36.20 -15.88 -12.75
CA ASN A 9 35.66 -15.57 -11.42
C ASN A 9 35.83 -14.09 -11.03
N LEU A 10 36.90 -13.44 -11.50
CA LEU A 10 37.13 -12.00 -11.27
C LEU A 10 36.24 -11.09 -12.13
N ARG A 11 35.80 -11.56 -13.30
CA ARG A 11 34.91 -10.82 -14.22
C ARG A 11 33.44 -11.20 -14.05
N SER A 12 33.13 -12.32 -13.42
CA SER A 12 31.77 -12.71 -13.06
C SER A 12 31.30 -11.89 -11.87
N ASN A 13 30.82 -10.68 -12.15
CA ASN A 13 29.94 -9.87 -11.31
C ASN A 13 30.15 -10.00 -9.79
N ILE A 14 31.13 -9.25 -9.28
CA ILE A 14 31.27 -8.98 -7.84
C ILE A 14 29.99 -8.33 -7.30
N PHE A 15 29.23 -7.63 -8.15
CA PHE A 15 27.92 -7.11 -7.84
C PHE A 15 26.91 -7.72 -8.81
N GLN A 16 25.93 -8.43 -8.27
CA GLN A 16 24.74 -8.80 -9.02
C GLN A 16 24.09 -7.47 -9.45
N GLY A 17 24.05 -7.21 -10.76
CA GLY A 17 23.43 -5.99 -11.29
C GLY A 17 21.99 -5.78 -10.76
N GLY A 18 21.44 -4.60 -10.99
CA GLY A 18 20.06 -4.31 -10.59
C GLY A 18 19.05 -5.35 -11.14
N PRO A 19 17.93 -5.56 -10.46
CA PRO A 19 16.96 -6.60 -10.85
C PRO A 19 16.47 -6.38 -12.29
N LEU A 20 16.35 -7.48 -13.05
CA LEU A 20 15.90 -7.48 -14.45
C LEU A 20 14.49 -6.88 -14.63
N GLU A 21 13.67 -6.99 -13.58
CA GLU A 21 12.37 -6.35 -13.52
C GLU A 21 12.33 -5.38 -12.33
N SER A 22 11.82 -4.17 -12.56
CA SER A 22 11.49 -3.27 -11.46
C SER A 22 10.29 -3.81 -10.71
N ARG A 23 10.52 -4.32 -9.50
CA ARG A 23 9.49 -4.81 -8.58
C ARG A 23 9.56 -4.01 -7.29
N SER A 24 8.43 -3.92 -6.58
CA SER A 24 8.43 -3.27 -5.28
C SER A 24 9.14 -4.19 -4.27
N LEU A 25 9.81 -3.59 -3.29
CA LEU A 25 10.45 -4.32 -2.20
C LEU A 25 9.48 -5.30 -1.52
N MET A 26 8.20 -4.93 -1.39
CA MET A 26 7.17 -5.83 -0.87
C MET A 26 7.04 -7.11 -1.72
N LYS A 27 6.96 -6.98 -3.05
CA LYS A 27 6.80 -8.15 -3.93
C LYS A 27 8.03 -9.06 -3.91
N ASP A 28 9.21 -8.50 -3.71
CA ASP A 28 10.46 -9.26 -3.66
C ASP A 28 10.71 -9.88 -2.28
N SER A 29 10.17 -9.30 -1.21
CA SER A 29 10.38 -9.77 0.16
C SER A 29 9.43 -10.89 0.58
N TYR A 30 8.22 -10.94 0.01
CA TYR A 30 7.18 -11.86 0.43
C TYR A 30 6.98 -12.99 -0.57
N THR A 31 6.68 -14.17 -0.03
CA THR A 31 6.26 -15.31 -0.84
C THR A 31 4.90 -15.03 -1.51
N PRO A 32 4.63 -15.60 -2.70
CA PRO A 32 3.39 -15.35 -3.42
C PRO A 32 2.10 -15.62 -2.63
N ASP A 33 2.13 -16.57 -1.68
CA ASP A 33 0.98 -16.89 -0.82
C ASP A 33 0.63 -15.75 0.14
N ILE A 34 1.62 -15.00 0.64
CA ILE A 34 1.39 -13.83 1.48
C ILE A 34 0.71 -12.72 0.68
N ILE A 35 1.14 -12.53 -0.57
CA ILE A 35 0.53 -11.56 -1.49
C ILE A 35 -0.93 -11.95 -1.76
N GLN A 36 -1.21 -13.23 -2.03
CA GLN A 36 -2.57 -13.71 -2.24
C GLN A 36 -3.47 -13.54 -1.01
N LYS A 37 -2.96 -13.82 0.20
CA LYS A 37 -3.70 -13.58 1.47
C LYS A 37 -3.92 -12.09 1.73
N ALA A 38 -3.04 -11.22 1.25
CA ALA A 38 -3.16 -9.77 1.40
C ALA A 38 -4.18 -9.15 0.43
N ILE A 39 -4.56 -9.85 -0.64
CA ILE A 39 -5.64 -9.42 -1.53
C ILE A 39 -6.95 -9.50 -0.75
N ARG A 40 -7.44 -8.34 -0.32
CA ARG A 40 -8.72 -8.21 0.38
C ARG A 40 -9.85 -8.31 -0.63
N ASP A 41 -10.84 -9.15 -0.34
CA ASP A 41 -12.08 -9.19 -1.12
C ASP A 41 -12.88 -7.90 -0.87
N PRO A 42 -13.10 -7.05 -1.88
CA PRO A 42 -13.86 -5.81 -1.73
C PRO A 42 -15.32 -6.06 -1.30
N LYS A 43 -15.89 -7.22 -1.64
CA LYS A 43 -17.28 -7.57 -1.31
C LYS A 43 -17.43 -8.03 0.15
N ASN A 44 -16.40 -8.66 0.70
CA ASN A 44 -16.39 -9.18 2.07
C ASN A 44 -15.55 -8.32 3.04
N TRP A 45 -15.22 -7.08 2.66
CA TRP A 45 -14.53 -6.14 3.54
C TRP A 45 -15.49 -5.45 4.51
N HIS A 46 -15.33 -5.74 5.80
CA HIS A 46 -16.12 -5.17 6.90
C HIS A 46 -15.47 -3.97 7.60
N GLY A 47 -14.25 -3.58 7.19
CA GLY A 47 -13.58 -2.40 7.72
C GLY A 47 -14.12 -1.11 7.07
N ARG A 48 -13.81 0.05 7.66
CA ARG A 48 -14.20 1.33 7.06
C ARG A 48 -13.55 1.49 5.69
N ARG A 49 -14.36 1.64 4.65
CA ARG A 49 -13.88 1.95 3.31
C ARG A 49 -13.50 3.43 3.21
N THR A 50 -12.57 3.77 2.32
CA THR A 50 -12.05 5.14 2.17
C THR A 50 -13.16 6.15 1.82
N ASP A 51 -14.22 5.71 1.16
CA ASP A 51 -15.42 6.51 0.84
C ASP A 51 -16.28 6.84 2.07
N GLU A 52 -16.14 6.09 3.16
CA GLU A 52 -16.88 6.35 4.40
C GLU A 52 -16.40 7.61 5.12
N LEU A 53 -15.14 8.02 4.92
CA LEU A 53 -14.62 9.27 5.49
C LEU A 53 -15.35 10.48 4.91
N GLY A 54 -15.59 10.50 3.59
CA GLY A 54 -16.34 11.56 2.92
C GLY A 54 -17.79 11.64 3.40
N LYS A 55 -18.46 10.49 3.50
CA LYS A 55 -19.84 10.39 4.03
C LYS A 55 -19.92 10.85 5.48
N TRP A 56 -18.94 10.49 6.31
CA TRP A 56 -18.87 10.94 7.70
C TRP A 56 -18.68 12.45 7.79
N HIS A 57 -17.78 13.02 6.99
CA HIS A 57 -17.52 14.46 6.97
C HIS A 57 -18.77 15.26 6.59
N GLN A 58 -19.47 14.83 5.55
CA GLN A 58 -20.74 15.45 5.13
C GLN A 58 -21.80 15.40 6.23
N LYS A 59 -21.96 14.24 6.89
CA LYS A 59 -22.90 14.09 8.01
C LYS A 59 -22.54 15.00 9.19
N ASN A 60 -21.25 15.18 9.46
CA ASN A 60 -20.78 16.02 10.55
C ASN A 60 -21.05 17.51 10.29
N ILE A 61 -20.80 17.98 9.06
CA ILE A 61 -21.16 19.35 8.64
C ILE A 61 -22.65 19.61 8.85
N LEU A 62 -23.51 18.68 8.41
CA LEU A 62 -24.95 18.82 8.55
C LEU A 62 -25.38 18.93 10.02
N ASN A 63 -24.79 18.10 10.89
CA ASN A 63 -25.05 18.11 12.32
C ASN A 63 -24.65 19.44 12.98
N LEU A 64 -23.48 19.99 12.62
CA LEU A 64 -23.04 21.30 13.12
C LEU A 64 -23.96 22.43 12.69
N ASN A 65 -24.45 22.41 11.45
CA ASN A 65 -25.40 23.40 10.95
C ASN A 65 -26.74 23.31 11.69
N LEU A 66 -27.24 22.11 11.96
CA LEU A 66 -28.46 21.91 12.75
C LEU A 66 -28.29 22.43 14.18
N GLN A 67 -27.16 22.16 14.83
CA GLN A 67 -26.89 22.67 16.18
C GLN A 67 -26.86 24.20 16.23
N LYS A 68 -26.22 24.85 15.24
CA LYS A 68 -26.23 26.31 15.11
C LYS A 68 -27.66 26.85 14.94
N ALA A 69 -28.41 26.29 14.00
CA ALA A 69 -29.79 26.73 13.73
C ALA A 69 -30.73 26.56 14.93
N LEU A 70 -30.52 25.53 15.75
CA LEU A 70 -31.26 25.32 17.00
C LEU A 70 -30.83 26.31 18.09
N GLY A 71 -29.52 26.58 18.21
CA GLY A 71 -28.99 27.60 19.13
C GLY A 71 -29.53 28.99 18.82
N ASP A 72 -29.53 29.38 17.54
CA ASP A 72 -29.99 30.69 17.07
C ASP A 72 -31.51 30.89 17.26
N LYS A 73 -32.29 29.81 17.29
CA LYS A 73 -33.74 29.85 17.58
C LYS A 73 -34.07 29.96 19.08
N SER A 74 -33.10 29.74 19.94
CA SER A 74 -33.28 29.66 21.40
C SER A 74 -32.85 30.94 22.13
N GLY A 75 -32.44 31.98 21.40
CA GLY A 75 -31.97 33.27 21.92
C GLY A 75 -32.84 34.44 21.50
#